data_AF-A0A087TAS1-F1
#
_entry.id   AF-A0A087TAS1-F1
#
_cell.length_a   1.000
_cell.length_b   1.000
_cell.length_c   1.000
_cell.angle_alpha   90.00
_cell.angle_beta   90.00
_cell.angle_gamma   90.00
#
_symmetry.space_group_name_H-M   'P 1'
#
loop_
_entity.id
_entity.type
_entity.pdbx_description
1 polymer ?
#
loop_
_entity_poly.entity_id
_entity_poly.type
_entity_poly.pdbx_seq_one_letter_code
_entity_poly.pdbx_strand_id
1 'polypeptide(L)'
;MSIIFPETFQILASSVGSQSMPITGRTMDVETGIVKKCKKRGLEDYVEVRGGDGLDPSMMSVAEDFCGMDSVPGRSSVDVACGNSAVRLVSSGRFENSVTVSFDLLMDWGSPSLICPTLMETP
;
A
#
# COMPACT_ATOMS: atom_id res chain seq x y z
N MET A 1 8.12 4.58 4.88
CA MET A 1 7.84 6.02 5.07
C MET A 1 6.80 6.14 6.17
N SER A 2 6.90 7.14 7.05
CA SER A 2 5.92 7.40 8.11
C SER A 2 5.46 8.85 8.06
N ILE A 3 4.18 9.10 8.35
CA ILE A 3 3.50 10.40 8.23
C ILE A 3 2.53 10.56 9.42
N ILE A 4 2.28 11.79 9.88
CA ILE A 4 1.68 12.09 11.20
C ILE A 4 0.40 12.93 11.05
N PHE A 5 -0.62 12.41 10.37
CA PHE A 5 -1.99 12.93 10.37
C PHE A 5 -2.94 11.91 9.69
N PRO A 6 -4.27 12.10 9.79
CA PRO A 6 -5.23 11.35 8.97
C PRO A 6 -5.03 11.61 7.49
N GLU A 7 -4.89 10.56 6.69
CA GLU A 7 -4.38 10.64 5.32
C GLU A 7 -5.16 9.79 4.32
N THR A 8 -5.23 10.26 3.08
CA THR A 8 -5.63 9.47 1.92
C THR A 8 -4.41 9.16 1.08
N PHE A 9 -4.09 7.88 0.93
CA PHE A 9 -3.04 7.40 0.02
C PHE A 9 -3.62 7.07 -1.35
N GLN A 10 -2.93 7.43 -2.42
CA GLN A 10 -3.22 6.96 -3.77
C GLN A 10 -2.00 6.25 -4.35
N ILE A 11 -2.24 5.12 -5.01
CA ILE A 11 -1.21 4.31 -5.64
C ILE A 11 -1.07 4.78 -7.08
N LEU A 12 0.03 5.47 -7.38
CA LEU A 12 0.27 6.08 -8.69
C LEU A 12 0.91 5.10 -9.67
N ALA A 13 1.79 4.24 -9.16
CA ALA A 13 2.42 3.17 -9.93
C ALA A 13 2.93 2.08 -8.98
N SER A 14 2.97 0.84 -9.45
CA SER A 14 3.47 -0.30 -8.69
C SER A 14 4.17 -1.28 -9.63
N SER A 15 5.26 -1.88 -9.16
CA SER A 15 5.82 -3.11 -9.70
C SER A 15 6.28 -3.94 -8.52
N VAL A 16 5.42 -4.82 -8.02
CA VAL A 16 5.66 -5.60 -6.80
C VAL A 16 5.35 -7.07 -7.05
N GLY A 17 6.37 -7.92 -6.94
CA GLY A 17 6.27 -9.35 -7.26
C GLY A 17 5.98 -9.63 -8.75
N SER A 18 6.21 -8.64 -9.63
CA SER A 18 5.98 -8.79 -11.07
C SER A 18 7.02 -9.71 -11.68
N GLN A 19 6.57 -10.66 -12.51
CA GLN A 19 7.45 -11.51 -13.31
C GLN A 19 7.49 -10.99 -14.74
N SER A 20 8.70 -10.70 -15.22
CA SER A 20 8.96 -10.51 -16.64
C SER A 20 8.78 -11.85 -17.37
N MET A 21 7.83 -11.95 -18.30
CA MET A 21 7.65 -13.15 -19.12
C MET A 21 8.53 -13.08 -20.38
N PRO A 22 9.22 -14.17 -20.76
CA PRO A 22 9.90 -14.25 -22.05
C PRO A 22 8.86 -14.43 -23.18
N ILE A 23 8.68 -13.39 -23.99
CA ILE A 23 7.88 -13.44 -25.22
C ILE A 23 8.86 -13.22 -26.39
N THR A 24 8.92 -14.18 -27.31
CA THR A 24 9.69 -14.11 -28.56
C THR A 24 11.17 -13.68 -28.38
N GLY A 25 11.82 -14.14 -27.32
CA GLY A 25 13.24 -13.85 -27.04
C GLY A 25 13.50 -12.50 -26.37
N ARG A 26 12.45 -11.74 -26.00
CA ARG A 26 12.51 -10.56 -25.15
C ARG A 26 11.77 -10.82 -23.84
N THR A 27 12.35 -10.38 -22.73
CA THR A 27 11.66 -10.31 -21.44
C THR A 27 10.75 -9.09 -21.45
N MET A 28 9.45 -9.32 -21.37
CA MET A 28 8.42 -8.28 -21.32
C MET A 28 7.77 -8.31 -19.94
N ASP A 29 7.67 -7.14 -19.32
CA ASP A 29 6.92 -6.99 -18.08
C ASP A 29 5.42 -7.00 -18.39
N VAL A 30 4.66 -7.87 -17.70
CA VAL A 30 3.23 -8.05 -17.93
C VAL A 30 2.45 -7.26 -16.89
N GLU A 31 1.70 -6.25 -17.33
CA GLU A 31 0.88 -5.43 -16.44
C GLU A 31 -0.28 -6.26 -15.89
N THR A 32 -0.27 -6.47 -14.57
CA THR A 32 -1.27 -7.31 -13.87
C THR A 32 -2.35 -6.46 -13.18
N GLY A 33 -2.14 -5.15 -13.12
CA GLY A 33 -2.89 -4.24 -12.27
C GLY A 33 -2.58 -4.43 -10.79
N ILE A 34 -3.26 -3.65 -9.94
CA ILE A 34 -3.17 -3.79 -8.49
C ILE A 34 -4.03 -4.97 -8.00
N VAL A 35 -3.38 -5.96 -7.39
CA VAL A 35 -4.04 -7.08 -6.71
C VAL A 35 -4.07 -6.81 -5.21
N LYS A 36 -5.25 -6.86 -4.60
CA LYS A 36 -5.43 -6.71 -3.14
C LYS A 36 -5.29 -8.03 -2.38
N LYS A 37 -4.93 -7.94 -1.10
CA LYS A 37 -4.80 -9.05 -0.14
C LYS A 37 -3.71 -10.05 -0.51
N CYS A 38 -2.60 -9.59 -1.09
CA CYS A 38 -1.48 -10.43 -1.54
C CYS A 38 -0.86 -11.27 -0.43
N LYS A 39 -0.76 -10.72 0.79
CA LYS A 39 -0.28 -11.46 1.96
C LYS A 39 -1.19 -12.64 2.29
N LYS A 40 -2.51 -12.44 2.25
CA LYS A 40 -3.50 -13.52 2.48
C LYS A 40 -3.50 -14.57 1.36
N ARG A 41 -3.05 -14.20 0.16
CA ARG A 41 -2.86 -15.10 -0.98
C ARG A 41 -1.54 -15.88 -0.94
N GLY A 42 -0.69 -15.65 0.08
CA GLY A 42 0.60 -16.33 0.22
C GLY A 42 1.69 -15.78 -0.68
N LEU A 43 1.55 -14.56 -1.19
CA LEU A 43 2.61 -13.88 -1.93
C LEU A 43 3.64 -13.30 -0.96
N GLU A 44 4.91 -13.40 -1.35
CA GLU A 44 6.06 -13.02 -0.50
C GLU A 44 6.49 -11.55 -0.70
N ASP A 45 6.11 -10.96 -1.83
CA ASP A 45 6.37 -9.56 -2.17
C ASP A 45 5.04 -8.81 -2.21
N TYR A 46 4.91 -7.79 -1.36
CA TYR A 46 3.70 -6.97 -1.24
C TYR A 46 3.99 -5.64 -0.54
N VAL A 47 3.09 -4.68 -0.71
CA VAL A 47 3.09 -3.41 0.00
C VAL A 47 1.92 -3.41 0.97
N GLU A 48 2.15 -2.87 2.17
CA GLU A 48 1.13 -2.62 3.18
C GLU A 48 1.00 -1.11 3.41
N VAL A 49 -0.23 -0.61 3.41
CA VAL A 49 -0.58 0.68 3.99
C VAL A 49 -1.06 0.41 5.41
N ARG A 50 -0.46 1.10 6.38
CA ARG A 50 -0.65 0.84 7.80
C ARG A 50 -0.99 2.13 8.55
N GLY A 51 -1.71 1.98 9.65
CA GLY A 51 -2.03 3.07 10.56
C GLY A 51 -1.93 2.64 12.02
N GLY A 52 -1.52 3.56 12.89
CA GLY A 52 -1.40 3.34 14.33
C GLY A 52 -0.94 4.59 15.07
N ASP A 53 -0.56 4.42 16.33
CA ASP A 53 -0.18 5.53 17.22
C ASP A 53 1.33 5.62 17.48
N GLY A 54 2.05 4.55 17.21
CA GLY A 54 3.51 4.51 17.28
C GLY A 54 4.16 4.78 15.93
N LEU A 55 5.49 4.84 15.93
CA LEU A 55 6.30 4.99 14.71
C LEU A 55 6.79 3.65 14.15
N ASP A 56 6.69 2.57 14.92
CA ASP A 56 7.08 1.23 14.50
C ASP A 56 5.99 0.61 13.61
N PRO A 57 6.22 0.47 12.28
CA PRO A 57 5.22 -0.06 11.37
C PRO A 57 4.87 -1.52 11.64
N SER A 58 5.72 -2.28 12.37
CA SER A 58 5.43 -3.68 12.71
C SER A 58 4.30 -3.81 13.72
N MET A 59 4.09 -2.78 14.55
CA MET A 59 3.06 -2.71 15.59
C MET A 59 1.79 -1.99 15.13
N MET A 60 1.80 -1.40 13.92
CA MET A 60 0.63 -0.75 13.31
C MET A 60 -0.35 -1.75 12.71
N SER A 61 -1.63 -1.35 12.63
CA SER A 61 -2.68 -2.10 11.94
C SER A 61 -2.55 -1.95 10.42
N VAL A 62 -2.86 -3.02 9.68
CA VAL A 62 -2.86 -2.99 8.21
C VAL A 62 -4.22 -2.50 7.72
N ALA A 63 -4.23 -1.39 6.98
CA ALA A 63 -5.42 -0.85 6.31
C ALA A 63 -5.70 -1.62 5.01
N GLU A 64 -4.67 -1.80 4.19
CA GLU A 64 -4.73 -2.54 2.92
C GLU A 64 -3.35 -3.14 2.61
N ASP A 65 -3.34 -4.28 1.92
CA ASP A 65 -2.13 -4.86 1.36
C ASP A 65 -2.33 -5.21 -0.11
N PHE A 66 -1.31 -4.94 -0.93
CA PHE A 66 -1.40 -5.13 -2.39
C PHE A 66 -0.06 -5.49 -3.03
N CYS A 67 -0.13 -5.95 -4.26
CA CYS A 67 1.00 -6.29 -5.12
C CYS A 67 0.57 -6.22 -6.59
N GLY A 68 1.46 -6.58 -7.50
CA GLY A 68 1.21 -6.52 -8.95
C GLY A 68 1.89 -5.33 -9.59
N MET A 69 1.74 -5.27 -10.92
CA MET A 69 2.33 -4.25 -11.76
C MET A 69 1.25 -3.40 -12.41
N ASP A 70 1.26 -2.11 -12.13
CA ASP A 70 0.36 -1.10 -12.69
C ASP A 70 1.16 0.17 -12.96
N SER A 71 1.19 0.57 -14.22
CA SER A 71 1.94 1.74 -14.69
C SER A 71 1.09 3.01 -14.74
N VAL A 72 -0.21 2.87 -14.51
CA VAL A 72 -1.17 3.96 -14.56
C VAL A 72 -1.66 4.27 -13.14
N PRO A 73 -1.89 5.54 -12.79
CA PRO A 73 -2.49 5.88 -11.51
C PRO A 73 -3.82 5.15 -11.33
N GLY A 74 -3.86 4.25 -10.35
CA GLY A 74 -5.05 3.51 -10.02
C GLY A 74 -6.10 4.43 -9.41
N ARG A 75 -7.39 4.12 -9.59
CA ARG A 75 -8.49 4.80 -8.87
C ARG A 75 -8.58 4.41 -7.39
N SER A 76 -7.64 3.61 -6.91
CA SER A 76 -7.67 3.02 -5.58
C SER A 76 -7.05 3.97 -4.58
N SER A 77 -7.88 4.57 -3.71
CA SER A 77 -7.41 5.27 -2.52
C SER A 77 -7.43 4.34 -1.30
N VAL A 78 -6.57 4.63 -0.33
CA VAL A 78 -6.59 4.00 1.00
C VAL A 78 -6.65 5.11 2.02
N ASP A 79 -7.78 5.21 2.70
CA ASP A 79 -8.06 6.26 3.68
C ASP A 79 -7.71 5.76 5.07
N VAL A 80 -6.73 6.38 5.71
CA VAL A 80 -6.18 6.00 7.01
C VAL A 80 -6.46 7.13 8.00
N ALA A 81 -7.51 6.95 8.80
CA ALA A 81 -7.83 7.80 9.92
C ALA A 81 -7.06 7.32 11.16
N CYS A 82 -5.74 7.54 11.18
CA CYS A 82 -4.84 7.24 12.29
C CYS A 82 -3.93 8.44 12.61
N GLY A 83 -3.39 8.50 13.83
CA GLY A 83 -2.44 9.57 14.21
C GLY A 83 -1.10 9.45 13.50
N ASN A 84 -0.68 8.23 13.18
CA ASN A 84 0.45 7.93 12.32
C ASN A 84 0.06 6.91 11.25
N SER A 85 0.61 7.10 10.06
CA SER A 85 0.45 6.21 8.92
C SER A 85 1.81 5.79 8.38
N ALA A 86 1.90 4.60 7.78
CA ALA A 86 3.12 4.12 7.16
C ALA A 86 2.85 3.27 5.92
N VAL A 87 3.70 3.45 4.90
CA VAL A 87 3.79 2.55 3.75
C VAL A 87 5.01 1.66 3.91
N ARG A 88 4.78 0.34 3.90
CA ARG A 88 5.80 -0.69 4.09
C ARG A 88 5.83 -1.63 2.89
N LEU A 89 6.97 -1.70 2.21
CA LEU A 89 7.25 -2.69 1.18
C LEU A 89 7.94 -3.90 1.81
N VAL A 90 7.32 -5.08 1.66
CA VAL A 90 7.87 -6.38 2.07
C VAL A 90 8.36 -7.08 0.82
N SER A 91 9.62 -7.53 0.84
CA SER A 91 10.23 -8.18 -0.32
C SER A 91 10.88 -9.51 0.05
N SER A 92 10.76 -10.48 -0.86
CA SER A 92 11.50 -11.75 -0.86
C SER A 92 12.95 -11.61 -1.32
N GLY A 93 13.31 -10.47 -1.93
CA GLY A 93 14.62 -10.23 -2.56
C GLY A 93 14.76 -10.83 -3.97
N ARG A 94 13.70 -11.44 -4.53
CA ARG A 94 13.75 -12.04 -5.89
C ARG A 94 13.37 -11.09 -7.02
N PHE A 95 12.77 -9.95 -6.70
CA PHE A 95 12.26 -8.98 -7.66
C PHE A 95 12.75 -7.58 -7.33
N GLU A 96 12.89 -6.75 -8.36
CA GLU A 96 13.04 -5.31 -8.18
C GLU A 96 11.66 -4.71 -7.89
N ASN A 97 11.37 -4.54 -6.61
CA ASN A 97 10.08 -4.02 -6.18
C ASN A 97 10.12 -2.50 -6.08
N SER A 98 9.16 -1.84 -6.72
CA SER A 98 8.96 -0.39 -6.62
C SER A 98 7.48 -0.05 -6.44
N VAL A 99 7.23 1.03 -5.72
CA VAL A 99 5.89 1.58 -5.55
C VAL A 99 5.99 3.10 -5.47
N THR A 100 5.10 3.78 -6.18
CA THR A 100 4.96 5.24 -6.13
C THR A 100 3.59 5.55 -5.56
N VAL A 101 3.57 6.33 -4.49
CA VAL A 101 2.35 6.75 -3.81
C VAL A 101 2.32 8.26 -3.71
N SER A 102 1.12 8.83 -3.81
CA SER A 102 0.84 10.18 -3.31
C SER A 102 -0.01 10.06 -2.04
N PHE A 103 0.04 11.09 -1.22
CA PHE A 103 -0.78 11.20 -0.03
C PHE A 103 -1.29 12.64 0.09
N ASP A 104 -2.47 12.79 0.66
CA ASP A 104 -3.08 14.06 1.00
C ASP A 104 -3.80 13.94 2.36
N LEU A 105 -4.20 15.07 2.94
CA LEU A 105 -5.03 15.09 4.14
C LEU A 105 -6.35 14.36 3.88
N LEU A 106 -6.78 13.55 4.85
CA LEU A 106 -8.09 12.91 4.80
C LEU A 106 -9.20 13.96 4.96
N MET A 107 -9.91 14.26 3.87
CA MET A 107 -11.00 15.23 3.87
C MET A 107 -12.38 14.57 3.93
N ASP A 108 -12.52 13.34 3.43
CA ASP A 108 -13.76 12.57 3.47
C ASP A 108 -13.70 11.48 4.55
N TRP A 109 -14.45 11.68 5.62
CA TRP A 109 -14.48 10.81 6.79
C TRP A 109 -15.66 9.82 6.78
N GLY A 110 -16.43 9.76 5.68
CA GLY A 110 -17.65 8.95 5.62
C GLY A 110 -17.41 7.44 5.72
N SER A 111 -16.29 6.94 5.17
CA SER A 111 -15.97 5.51 5.15
C SER A 111 -14.46 5.24 5.00
N PRO A 112 -13.64 5.61 5.99
CA PRO A 112 -12.19 5.35 5.94
C PRO A 112 -11.88 3.85 5.90
N SER A 113 -10.77 3.48 5.27
CA SER A 113 -10.30 2.09 5.18
C SER A 113 -9.81 1.56 6.53
N LEU A 114 -9.29 2.45 7.39
CA LEU A 114 -8.85 2.14 8.75
C LEU A 114 -9.11 3.35 9.66
N ILE A 115 -9.63 3.08 10.86
CA ILE A 115 -9.75 4.07 11.95
C ILE A 115 -8.97 3.54 13.15
N CYS A 116 -8.07 4.37 13.70
CA CYS A 116 -7.37 4.04 14.94
C CYS A 116 -8.13 4.56 16.18
N PRO A 117 -8.15 3.82 17.30
CA PRO A 117 -8.96 4.15 18.48
C PRO A 117 -8.66 5.54 19.09
N THR A 118 -7.40 5.95 19.05
CA THR A 118 -6.92 7.24 19.57
C THR A 118 -7.51 8.47 18.88
N LEU A 119 -7.98 8.35 17.64
CA LEU A 119 -8.73 9.41 16.95
C LEU A 119 -10.21 9.42 17.31
N MET A 120 -10.73 8.33 17.91
CA MET A 120 -12.10 8.29 18.45
C MET A 120 -12.16 8.80 19.89
N GLU A 121 -11.03 8.88 20.59
CA GLU A 121 -10.89 9.48 21.92
C GLU A 121 -10.50 10.96 21.80
N THR A 122 -11.41 11.82 21.35
CA THR A 122 -11.33 13.25 21.69
C THR A 122 -11.98 13.46 23.06
N PRO A 123 -11.38 14.20 24.01
CA PRO A 123 -12.10 14.69 25.19
C PRO A 123 -13.25 15.63 24.81
#